data_AF-A0AAD6F4L5-F1
#
_entry.id   AF-A0AAD6F4L5-F1
#
_cell.length_a   1.000
_cell.length_b   1.000
_cell.length_c   1.000
_cell.angle_alpha   90.00
_cell.angle_beta   90.00
_cell.angle_gamma   90.00
#
_symmetry.space_group_name_H-M   'P 1'
#
loop_
_entity.id
_entity.type
_entity.pdbx_description
1 polymer ?
#
loop_
_entity_poly.entity_id
_entity_poly.type
_entity_poly.pdbx_seq_one_letter_code
_entity_poly.pdbx_strand_id
1 'polypeptide(L)'
;MTADKEKKRNSSERRKEKSRDAARCRRSKETEVFYELANQLPLPHSVSSHLDKASIMRLAISCSSVRDSEEDGQMDSLYLKSLEGFITVVTSDGDMIFLSENINKFMGLTQVDITGQSIFDFTHPCDHEEIRENLNLKTSGSGFRKKGKDLNTERDFFMRMKCTVTNRGRTVNLKSASWKVLHCTGHLQIYTSVPPRVLCGFAEPPLTCAVLMCEPIAHPSNIDTPLDSKTFLSRHSMDMKFTYCDDRVTELMGYTPDDLIGRSVYDFYHALDSDGVTKSHHN
;
A
#
# COMPACT_ATOMS: atom_id res chain seq x y z
N MET A 1 -52.87 -46.01 4.24
CA MET A 1 -51.49 -45.52 4.51
C MET A 1 -50.97 -44.47 3.51
N THR A 2 -51.61 -44.28 2.34
CA THR A 2 -51.17 -43.36 1.28
C THR A 2 -51.64 -41.91 1.49
N ALA A 3 -52.89 -41.68 1.89
CA ALA A 3 -53.46 -40.34 2.06
C ALA A 3 -52.78 -39.49 3.16
N ASP A 4 -52.30 -40.12 4.23
CA ASP A 4 -51.64 -39.42 5.35
C ASP A 4 -50.18 -39.02 5.01
N LYS A 5 -49.52 -39.82 4.16
CA LYS A 5 -48.22 -39.45 3.56
C LYS A 5 -48.37 -38.26 2.61
N GLU A 6 -49.43 -38.22 1.83
CA GLU A 6 -49.73 -37.15 0.87
C GLU A 6 -50.07 -35.82 1.57
N LYS A 7 -50.85 -35.87 2.65
CA LYS A 7 -51.17 -34.70 3.49
C LYS A 7 -49.92 -34.12 4.18
N LYS A 8 -49.03 -34.97 4.69
CA LYS A 8 -47.73 -34.54 5.25
C LYS A 8 -46.80 -33.96 4.18
N ARG A 9 -46.82 -34.50 2.95
CA ARG A 9 -46.06 -33.97 1.81
C ARG A 9 -46.52 -32.57 1.41
N ASN A 10 -47.83 -32.34 1.28
CA ASN A 10 -48.40 -31.02 0.96
C ASN A 10 -48.13 -29.98 2.07
N SER A 11 -48.14 -30.39 3.34
CA SER A 11 -47.76 -29.52 4.47
C SER A 11 -46.27 -29.14 4.45
N SER A 12 -45.40 -30.11 4.16
CA SER A 12 -43.95 -29.89 4.00
C SER A 12 -43.65 -28.94 2.84
N GLU A 13 -44.33 -29.11 1.71
CA GLU A 13 -44.16 -28.29 0.52
C GLU A 13 -44.55 -26.84 0.75
N ARG A 14 -45.70 -26.58 1.41
CA ARG A 14 -46.11 -25.23 1.81
C ARG A 14 -45.13 -24.57 2.79
N ARG A 15 -44.52 -25.33 3.71
CA ARG A 15 -43.49 -24.80 4.61
C ARG A 15 -42.21 -24.43 3.85
N LYS A 16 -41.80 -25.28 2.91
CA LYS A 16 -40.65 -25.02 2.03
C LYS A 16 -40.89 -23.81 1.13
N GLU A 17 -42.08 -23.66 0.59
CA GLU A 17 -42.49 -22.51 -0.23
C GLU A 17 -42.43 -21.21 0.57
N LYS A 18 -43.06 -21.16 1.75
CA LYS A 18 -42.97 -19.99 2.65
C LYS A 18 -41.53 -19.64 3.03
N SER A 19 -40.71 -20.64 3.33
CA SER A 19 -39.29 -20.44 3.64
C SER A 19 -38.53 -19.88 2.44
N ARG A 20 -38.81 -20.36 1.22
CA ARG A 20 -38.19 -19.87 -0.01
C ARG A 20 -38.57 -18.42 -0.29
N ASP A 21 -39.83 -18.04 -0.12
CA ASP A 21 -40.29 -16.67 -0.35
C ASP A 21 -39.76 -15.71 0.72
N ALA A 22 -39.74 -16.12 1.99
CA ALA A 22 -39.10 -15.37 3.07
C ALA A 22 -37.60 -15.18 2.82
N ALA A 23 -36.89 -16.23 2.38
CA ALA A 23 -35.47 -16.13 2.02
C ALA A 23 -35.23 -15.22 0.81
N ARG A 24 -36.12 -15.25 -0.20
CA ARG A 24 -36.06 -14.33 -1.35
C ARG A 24 -36.25 -12.88 -0.89
N CYS A 25 -37.29 -12.60 -0.10
CA CYS A 25 -37.54 -11.26 0.46
C CYS A 25 -36.35 -10.76 1.29
N ARG A 26 -35.77 -11.61 2.14
CA ARG A 26 -34.56 -11.27 2.90
C ARG A 26 -33.39 -10.90 1.98
N ARG A 27 -33.12 -11.69 0.94
CA ARG A 27 -32.03 -11.42 -0.03
C ARG A 27 -32.26 -10.14 -0.83
N SER A 28 -33.50 -9.83 -1.19
CA SER A 28 -33.86 -8.57 -1.85
C SER A 28 -33.56 -7.38 -0.96
N LYS A 29 -34.04 -7.38 0.29
CA LYS A 29 -33.77 -6.33 1.28
C LYS A 29 -32.27 -6.19 1.59
N GLU A 30 -31.58 -7.32 1.76
CA GLU A 30 -30.13 -7.33 1.97
C GLU A 30 -29.40 -6.61 0.83
N THR A 31 -29.77 -6.92 -0.42
CA THR A 31 -29.15 -6.31 -1.60
C THR A 31 -29.45 -4.81 -1.69
N GLU A 32 -30.68 -4.40 -1.39
CA GLU A 32 -31.07 -2.99 -1.30
C GLU A 32 -30.22 -2.22 -0.29
N VAL A 33 -30.09 -2.73 0.94
CA VAL A 33 -29.27 -2.12 2.00
C VAL A 33 -27.78 -2.02 1.60
N PHE A 34 -27.24 -3.02 0.90
CA PHE A 34 -25.85 -2.95 0.39
C PHE A 34 -25.66 -1.79 -0.60
N TYR A 35 -26.59 -1.60 -1.54
CA TYR A 35 -26.49 -0.51 -2.50
C TYR A 35 -26.81 0.86 -1.89
N GLU A 36 -27.67 0.92 -0.87
CA GLU A 36 -27.84 2.13 -0.05
C GLU A 36 -26.54 2.50 0.64
N LEU A 37 -25.84 1.54 1.26
CA LEU A 37 -24.53 1.76 1.87
C LEU A 37 -23.48 2.21 0.84
N ALA A 38 -23.46 1.60 -0.34
CA ALA A 38 -22.55 2.01 -1.43
C ALA A 38 -22.74 3.47 -1.83
N ASN A 39 -23.99 3.95 -1.84
CA ASN A 39 -24.32 5.35 -2.15
C ASN A 39 -23.89 6.34 -1.06
N GLN A 40 -23.59 5.88 0.16
CA GLN A 40 -23.07 6.71 1.25
C GLN A 40 -21.53 6.77 1.29
N LEU A 41 -20.84 5.99 0.45
CA LEU A 41 -19.38 6.05 0.34
C LEU A 41 -18.94 7.34 -0.35
N PRO A 42 -17.77 7.90 0.00
CA PRO A 42 -17.23 9.11 -0.62
C PRO A 42 -16.64 8.80 -2.01
N LEU A 43 -17.46 8.25 -2.91
CA LEU A 43 -17.10 7.84 -4.26
C LEU A 43 -18.13 8.37 -5.25
N PRO A 44 -17.73 8.68 -6.49
CA PRO A 44 -18.68 9.03 -7.54
C PRO A 44 -19.71 7.90 -7.77
N HIS A 45 -20.97 8.25 -8.02
CA HIS A 45 -22.05 7.27 -8.28
C HIS A 45 -21.74 6.32 -9.46
N SER A 46 -20.96 6.77 -10.44
CA SER A 46 -20.50 5.93 -11.56
C SER A 46 -19.67 4.74 -11.11
N VAL A 47 -18.94 4.87 -10.00
CA VAL A 47 -18.11 3.81 -9.42
C VAL A 47 -18.91 3.02 -8.38
N SER A 48 -19.60 3.71 -7.46
CA SER A 48 -20.30 3.05 -6.35
C SER A 48 -21.43 2.13 -6.79
N SER A 49 -22.11 2.44 -7.89
CA SER A 49 -23.19 1.60 -8.46
C SER A 49 -22.72 0.25 -8.99
N HIS A 50 -21.43 0.10 -9.34
CA HIS A 50 -20.87 -1.12 -9.90
C HIS A 50 -20.07 -1.95 -8.89
N LEU A 51 -20.04 -1.53 -7.62
CA LEU A 51 -19.32 -2.25 -6.58
C LEU A 51 -20.00 -3.59 -6.25
N ASP A 52 -19.19 -4.61 -6.01
CA ASP A 52 -19.65 -5.84 -5.41
C ASP A 52 -19.82 -5.70 -3.89
N LYS A 53 -20.61 -6.58 -3.28
CA LYS A 53 -20.95 -6.53 -1.84
C LYS A 53 -19.73 -6.59 -0.92
N ALA A 54 -18.68 -7.34 -1.30
CA ALA A 54 -17.48 -7.44 -0.47
C ALA A 54 -16.68 -6.14 -0.52
N SER A 55 -16.52 -5.54 -1.71
CA SER A 55 -15.87 -4.22 -1.85
C SER A 55 -16.63 -3.11 -1.11
N ILE A 56 -17.96 -3.11 -1.13
CA ILE A 56 -18.76 -2.16 -0.34
C ILE A 56 -18.40 -2.25 1.16
N MET A 57 -18.30 -3.47 1.70
CA MET A 57 -17.91 -3.67 3.10
C MET A 57 -16.48 -3.20 3.38
N ARG A 58 -15.51 -3.57 2.52
CA ARG A 58 -14.11 -3.16 2.68
C ARG A 58 -13.98 -1.64 2.75
N LEU A 59 -14.57 -0.95 1.77
CA LEU A 59 -14.51 0.50 1.66
C LEU A 59 -15.25 1.20 2.79
N ALA A 60 -16.40 0.66 3.24
CA ALA A 60 -17.13 1.20 4.38
C ALA A 60 -16.29 1.13 5.67
N ILE A 61 -15.67 -0.03 5.93
CA ILE A 61 -14.81 -0.23 7.11
C ILE A 61 -13.61 0.72 7.05
N SER A 62 -12.90 0.76 5.91
CA SER A 62 -11.74 1.63 5.71
C SER A 62 -12.09 3.12 5.83
N CYS A 63 -13.20 3.56 5.24
CA CYS A 63 -13.64 4.96 5.32
C CYS A 63 -14.00 5.37 6.76
N SER A 64 -14.61 4.48 7.55
CA SER A 64 -14.90 4.77 8.96
C SER A 64 -13.65 5.04 9.80
N SER A 65 -12.51 4.44 9.45
CA SER A 65 -11.23 4.64 10.15
C SER A 65 -10.50 5.94 9.82
N VAL A 66 -10.85 6.60 8.71
CA VAL A 66 -10.08 7.74 8.14
C VAL A 66 -10.79 9.09 8.35
N ARG A 67 -11.94 9.14 9.02
CA ARG A 67 -12.71 10.38 9.22
C ARG A 67 -12.16 11.23 10.37
N ASP A 68 -11.46 12.31 10.04
CA ASP A 68 -11.88 13.71 10.31
C ASP A 68 -10.81 14.68 9.75
N SER A 69 -11.23 15.68 8.96
CA SER A 69 -10.57 16.97 8.66
C SER A 69 -11.24 17.59 7.43
N GLU A 70 -12.22 18.47 7.63
CA GLU A 70 -12.79 19.32 6.58
C GLU A 70 -11.84 20.49 6.30
N GLU A 71 -10.86 20.32 5.40
CA GLU A 71 -10.04 21.43 4.91
C GLU A 71 -9.91 21.43 3.36
N ASP A 72 -9.43 22.56 2.84
CA ASP A 72 -9.64 23.12 1.50
C ASP A 72 -9.23 22.23 0.30
N GLY A 73 -10.19 21.49 -0.27
CA GLY A 73 -9.97 20.46 -1.30
C GLY A 73 -9.34 20.91 -2.63
N GLN A 74 -9.15 22.22 -2.88
CA GLN A 74 -8.36 22.69 -4.04
C GLN A 74 -6.86 22.49 -3.85
N MET A 75 -6.34 22.71 -2.63
CA MET A 75 -4.91 22.53 -2.35
C MET A 75 -4.52 21.05 -2.36
N ASP A 76 -5.39 20.18 -1.88
CA ASP A 76 -5.18 18.72 -1.85
C ASP A 76 -4.90 18.13 -3.23
N SER A 77 -5.61 18.61 -4.26
CA SER A 77 -5.37 18.17 -5.64
C SER A 77 -3.98 18.58 -6.15
N LEU A 78 -3.49 19.77 -5.76
CA LEU A 78 -2.18 20.26 -6.17
C LEU A 78 -1.06 19.49 -5.46
N TYR A 79 -1.21 19.21 -4.16
CA TYR A 79 -0.27 18.36 -3.43
C TYR A 79 -0.18 16.98 -4.07
N LEU A 80 -1.31 16.33 -4.35
CA LEU A 80 -1.32 14.98 -4.90
C LEU A 80 -0.75 14.91 -6.34
N LYS A 81 -0.90 15.97 -7.13
CA LYS A 81 -0.28 16.09 -8.46
C LYS A 81 1.22 16.32 -8.41
N SER A 82 1.71 16.95 -7.35
CA SER A 82 3.13 17.28 -7.17
C SER A 82 3.93 16.12 -6.59
N LEU A 83 3.28 15.16 -5.94
CA LEU A 83 3.92 13.94 -5.45
C LEU A 83 4.40 13.04 -6.60
N GLU A 84 5.65 12.60 -6.53
CA GLU A 84 6.24 11.61 -7.44
C GLU A 84 6.00 10.16 -6.99
N GLY A 85 5.01 9.97 -6.11
CA GLY A 85 4.57 8.69 -5.60
C GLY A 85 3.12 8.74 -5.13
N PHE A 86 2.71 7.75 -4.35
CA PHE A 86 1.38 7.68 -3.77
C PHE A 86 1.47 7.49 -2.25
N ILE A 87 0.43 7.91 -1.54
CA ILE A 87 0.31 7.74 -0.09
C ILE A 87 -0.48 6.47 0.20
N THR A 88 -0.08 5.73 1.22
CA THR A 88 -0.86 4.61 1.77
C THR A 88 -0.87 4.66 3.29
N VAL A 89 -1.99 4.24 3.88
CA VAL A 89 -2.12 4.01 5.32
C VAL A 89 -2.42 2.53 5.53
N VAL A 90 -1.56 1.87 6.30
CA VAL A 90 -1.59 0.43 6.53
C VAL A 90 -1.67 0.15 8.01
N THR A 91 -2.58 -0.71 8.46
CA THR A 91 -2.68 -1.10 9.87
C THR A 91 -1.52 -1.99 10.29
N SER A 92 -1.32 -2.19 11.59
CA SER A 92 -0.35 -3.16 12.12
C SER A 92 -0.61 -4.60 11.64
N ASP A 93 -1.85 -4.92 11.29
CA ASP A 93 -2.26 -6.22 10.77
C ASP A 93 -2.01 -6.36 9.25
N GLY A 94 -1.66 -5.25 8.59
CA GLY A 94 -1.35 -5.20 7.17
C GLY A 94 -2.52 -4.80 6.28
N ASP A 95 -3.63 -4.32 6.82
CA ASP A 95 -4.76 -3.86 6.02
C ASP A 95 -4.53 -2.44 5.49
N MET A 96 -4.63 -2.25 4.18
CA MET A 96 -4.47 -0.94 3.54
C MET A 96 -5.76 -0.13 3.63
N ILE A 97 -5.93 0.64 4.71
CA ILE A 97 -7.17 1.40 4.99
C ILE A 97 -7.29 2.69 4.17
N PHE A 98 -6.19 3.18 3.59
CA PHE A 98 -6.22 4.30 2.66
C PHE A 98 -5.12 4.16 1.63
N LEU A 99 -5.43 4.53 0.39
CA LEU A 99 -4.45 4.81 -0.67
C LEU A 99 -4.87 6.08 -1.38
N SER A 100 -3.93 6.91 -1.83
CA SER A 100 -4.28 8.06 -2.65
C SER A 100 -4.69 7.66 -4.07
N GLU A 101 -5.56 8.44 -4.70
CA GLU A 101 -6.11 8.15 -6.05
C GLU A 101 -5.02 8.02 -7.14
N ASN A 102 -3.90 8.73 -6.97
CA ASN A 102 -2.79 8.75 -7.92
C ASN A 102 -2.02 7.42 -8.00
N ILE A 103 -2.29 6.41 -7.15
CA ILE A 103 -1.69 5.08 -7.25
C ILE A 103 -1.86 4.44 -8.63
N ASN A 104 -2.99 4.68 -9.31
CA ASN A 104 -3.26 4.16 -10.65
C ASN A 104 -2.18 4.61 -11.65
N LYS A 105 -1.71 5.86 -11.56
CA LYS A 105 -0.64 6.38 -12.42
C LYS A 105 0.65 5.58 -12.30
N PHE A 106 0.97 5.10 -11.10
CA PHE A 106 2.26 4.48 -10.79
C PHE A 106 2.25 2.95 -10.88
N MET A 107 1.14 2.34 -10.46
CA MET A 107 0.98 0.89 -10.30
C MET A 107 -0.06 0.28 -11.25
N GLY A 108 -0.95 1.09 -11.83
CA GLY A 108 -2.03 0.65 -12.74
C GLY A 108 -3.20 -0.05 -12.05
N LEU A 109 -3.19 -0.04 -10.72
CA LEU A 109 -4.24 -0.57 -9.87
C LEU A 109 -5.06 0.60 -9.32
N THR A 110 -6.37 0.42 -9.17
CA THR A 110 -7.23 1.49 -8.65
C THR A 110 -7.28 1.46 -7.12
N GLN A 111 -7.47 2.64 -6.51
CA GLN A 111 -7.68 2.75 -5.06
C GLN A 111 -8.84 1.87 -4.58
N VAL A 112 -9.92 1.80 -5.35
CA VAL A 112 -11.13 1.03 -5.03
C VAL A 112 -10.84 -0.48 -4.97
N ASP A 113 -9.99 -0.97 -5.88
CA ASP A 113 -9.61 -2.38 -5.87
C ASP A 113 -8.80 -2.70 -4.61
N ILE A 114 -7.85 -1.85 -4.24
CA ILE A 114 -6.84 -2.15 -3.21
C ILE A 114 -7.30 -1.83 -1.77
N THR A 115 -8.08 -0.77 -1.58
CA THR A 115 -8.47 -0.31 -0.23
C THR A 115 -9.20 -1.40 0.56
N GLY A 116 -8.78 -1.60 1.81
CA GLY A 116 -9.28 -2.61 2.72
C GLY A 116 -8.81 -4.05 2.43
N GLN A 117 -7.83 -4.24 1.54
CA GLN A 117 -7.15 -5.54 1.39
C GLN A 117 -5.83 -5.58 2.15
N SER A 118 -5.30 -6.78 2.32
CA SER A 118 -3.98 -6.99 2.92
C SER A 118 -2.88 -6.54 1.96
N ILE A 119 -1.90 -5.78 2.46
CA ILE A 119 -0.71 -5.38 1.71
C ILE A 119 0.06 -6.59 1.17
N PHE A 120 0.02 -7.71 1.90
CA PHE A 120 0.72 -8.95 1.55
C PHE A 120 0.18 -9.64 0.29
N ASP A 121 -1.06 -9.31 -0.14
CA ASP A 121 -1.63 -9.80 -1.40
C ASP A 121 -1.02 -9.10 -2.62
N PHE A 122 -0.44 -7.92 -2.41
CA PHE A 122 0.09 -7.05 -3.46
C PHE A 122 1.61 -6.92 -3.44
N THR A 123 2.27 -7.33 -2.36
CA THR A 123 3.73 -7.27 -2.22
C THR A 123 4.40 -8.62 -2.44
N HIS A 124 5.68 -8.58 -2.81
CA HIS A 124 6.45 -9.79 -3.08
C HIS A 124 6.67 -10.61 -1.79
N PRO A 125 6.49 -11.95 -1.79
CA PRO A 125 6.58 -12.77 -0.59
C PRO A 125 7.91 -12.68 0.18
N CYS A 126 9.02 -12.50 -0.52
CA CYS A 126 10.33 -12.32 0.13
C CYS A 126 10.44 -11.04 0.95
N ASP A 127 9.56 -10.06 0.73
CA ASP A 127 9.59 -8.76 1.41
C ASP A 127 8.65 -8.75 2.63
N HIS A 128 7.85 -9.81 2.82
CA HIS A 128 6.77 -9.83 3.82
C HIS A 128 7.27 -9.71 5.26
N GLU A 129 8.42 -10.31 5.59
CA GLU A 129 9.00 -10.17 6.93
C GLU A 129 9.46 -8.73 7.19
N GLU A 130 10.15 -8.11 6.23
CA GLU A 130 10.61 -6.71 6.35
C GLU A 130 9.42 -5.74 6.45
N ILE A 131 8.39 -5.94 5.63
CA ILE A 131 7.15 -5.15 5.73
C ILE A 131 6.52 -5.32 7.12
N ARG A 132 6.40 -6.55 7.63
CA ARG A 132 5.83 -6.81 8.96
C ARG A 132 6.63 -6.15 10.06
N GLU A 133 7.95 -6.14 9.96
CA GLU A 133 8.80 -5.42 10.91
C GLU A 133 8.57 -3.92 10.88
N ASN A 134 8.36 -3.35 9.69
CA ASN A 134 8.09 -1.92 9.51
C ASN A 134 6.66 -1.51 9.92
N LEU A 135 5.69 -2.41 9.88
CA LEU A 135 4.33 -2.13 10.37
C LEU A 135 4.21 -2.19 11.90
N ASN A 136 5.17 -2.81 12.59
CA ASN A 136 5.16 -2.99 14.03
C ASN A 136 5.95 -1.91 14.77
N LEU A 137 5.49 -1.55 15.97
CA LEU A 137 6.22 -0.67 16.86
C LEU A 137 7.36 -1.44 17.54
N LYS A 138 8.61 -1.17 17.14
CA LYS A 138 9.78 -1.70 17.82
C LYS A 138 9.91 -1.02 19.19
N THR A 139 9.43 -1.68 20.25
CA THR A 139 9.77 -1.28 21.62
C THR A 139 11.24 -1.61 21.83
N SER A 140 12.11 -0.60 21.73
CA SER A 140 13.53 -0.77 22.03
C SER A 140 13.66 -1.36 23.44
N GLY A 141 14.14 -2.60 23.57
CA GLY A 141 14.58 -3.23 24.82
C GLY A 141 13.51 -3.61 25.85
N SER A 142 13.11 -4.89 25.84
CA SER A 142 12.92 -5.68 27.06
C SER A 142 14.20 -5.61 27.90
N GLY A 143 14.14 -4.92 29.04
CA GLY A 143 15.29 -4.76 29.94
C GLY A 143 15.32 -3.38 30.58
N PHE A 144 14.86 -3.32 31.83
CA PHE A 144 15.09 -2.27 32.83
C PHE A 144 14.82 -0.80 32.45
N ARG A 145 13.76 -0.27 33.10
CA ARG A 145 13.47 1.14 33.41
C ARG A 145 14.56 2.15 33.03
N LYS A 146 14.34 2.89 31.94
CA LYS A 146 14.76 4.28 31.80
C LYS A 146 13.60 5.09 31.23
N LYS A 147 13.19 6.12 31.97
CA LYS A 147 12.24 7.17 31.56
C LYS A 147 12.83 7.89 30.34
N GLY A 148 12.01 8.10 29.31
CA GLY A 148 12.36 8.79 28.07
C GLY A 148 12.93 7.83 27.02
N LYS A 149 12.07 7.06 26.34
CA LYS A 149 12.42 6.34 25.12
C LYS A 149 11.67 7.02 23.98
N ASP A 150 12.39 7.74 23.14
CA ASP A 150 11.86 8.15 21.84
C ASP A 150 11.47 6.89 21.08
N LEU A 151 10.17 6.71 20.87
CA LEU A 151 9.66 5.61 20.06
C LEU A 151 10.10 5.90 18.63
N ASN A 152 10.94 5.04 18.04
CA ASN A 152 11.29 5.20 16.63
C ASN A 152 10.06 4.88 15.77
N THR A 153 9.34 5.92 15.38
CA THR A 153 8.16 5.85 14.53
C THR A 153 8.51 5.98 13.06
N GLU A 154 9.68 6.53 12.70
CA GLU A 154 10.10 6.72 11.31
C GLU A 154 10.31 5.38 10.60
N ARG A 155 9.91 5.33 9.34
CA ARG A 155 10.02 4.16 8.47
C ARG A 155 10.67 4.58 7.16
N ASP A 156 11.67 3.83 6.75
CA ASP A 156 12.42 4.01 5.51
C ASP A 156 12.87 2.61 5.07
N PHE A 157 12.23 2.08 4.03
CA PHE A 157 12.50 0.73 3.52
C PHE A 157 12.07 0.61 2.06
N PHE A 158 12.44 -0.51 1.44
CA PHE A 158 12.02 -0.82 0.07
C PHE A 158 11.05 -1.99 0.07
N MET A 159 10.09 -1.98 -0.86
CA MET A 159 9.25 -3.14 -1.10
C MET A 159 8.94 -3.31 -2.58
N ARG A 160 8.73 -4.55 -3.01
CA ARG A 160 8.24 -4.85 -4.35
C ARG A 160 6.74 -5.02 -4.32
N MET A 161 6.04 -4.23 -5.12
CA MET A 161 4.58 -4.29 -5.27
C MET A 161 4.19 -4.65 -6.71
N LYS A 162 3.06 -5.34 -6.87
CA LYS A 162 2.48 -5.68 -8.18
C LYS A 162 2.14 -4.40 -8.95
N CYS A 163 2.65 -4.31 -10.17
CA CYS A 163 2.37 -3.24 -11.12
C CYS A 163 1.75 -3.83 -12.39
N THR A 164 0.58 -3.33 -12.76
CA THR A 164 -0.14 -3.69 -13.99
C THR A 164 0.18 -2.74 -15.14
N VAL A 165 0.97 -1.69 -14.93
CA VAL A 165 1.51 -0.86 -16.01
C VAL A 165 2.83 -1.45 -16.50
N THR A 166 2.91 -1.70 -17.79
CA THR A 166 4.15 -2.11 -18.45
C THR A 166 5.05 -0.90 -18.74
N ASN A 167 6.34 -1.12 -19.00
CA ASN A 167 7.28 -0.06 -19.40
C ASN A 167 6.85 0.73 -20.66
N ARG A 168 5.90 0.21 -21.44
CA ARG A 168 5.32 0.88 -22.62
C ARG A 168 3.99 1.59 -22.33
N GLY A 169 3.62 1.73 -21.06
CA GLY A 169 2.38 2.39 -20.63
C GLY A 169 1.10 1.58 -20.87
N ARG A 170 1.19 0.29 -21.25
CA ARG A 170 0.01 -0.57 -21.42
C ARG A 170 -0.39 -1.21 -20.11
N THR A 171 -1.69 -1.25 -19.84
CA THR A 171 -2.27 -1.96 -18.69
C THR A 171 -2.43 -3.46 -18.98
N VAL A 172 -2.01 -4.29 -18.03
CA VAL A 172 -2.18 -5.76 -18.05
C VAL A 172 -3.06 -6.22 -16.88
N ASN A 173 -3.51 -7.46 -16.92
CA ASN A 173 -4.25 -8.05 -15.80
C ASN A 173 -3.31 -8.30 -14.60
N LEU A 174 -3.86 -8.30 -13.39
CA LEU A 174 -3.15 -8.57 -12.13
C LEU A 174 -2.34 -9.87 -12.14
N LYS A 175 -2.82 -10.92 -12.83
CA LYS A 175 -2.07 -12.20 -12.97
C LYS A 175 -0.78 -12.08 -13.78
N SER A 176 -0.68 -11.04 -14.60
CA SER A 176 0.47 -10.74 -15.45
C SER A 176 1.22 -9.51 -14.97
N ALA A 177 0.91 -9.02 -13.75
CA ALA A 177 1.58 -7.89 -13.15
C ALA A 177 3.07 -8.18 -12.94
N SER A 178 3.91 -7.20 -13.22
CA SER A 178 5.33 -7.23 -12.89
C SER A 178 5.56 -6.72 -11.47
N TRP A 179 6.72 -7.01 -10.89
CA TRP A 179 7.14 -6.44 -9.62
C TRP A 179 7.81 -5.09 -9.86
N LYS A 180 7.33 -4.04 -9.21
CA LYS A 180 7.95 -2.72 -9.23
C LYS A 180 8.45 -2.39 -7.83
N VAL A 181 9.68 -1.90 -7.75
CA VAL A 181 10.29 -1.50 -6.47
C VAL A 181 9.76 -0.12 -6.08
N LEU A 182 9.34 -0.01 -4.83
CA LEU A 182 8.91 1.21 -4.18
C LEU A 182 9.88 1.54 -3.05
N HIS A 183 10.27 2.80 -2.97
CA HIS A 183 10.85 3.38 -1.76
C HIS A 183 9.72 3.88 -0.88
N CYS A 184 9.68 3.39 0.37
CA CYS A 184 8.62 3.67 1.32
C CYS A 184 9.18 4.47 2.49
N THR A 185 8.75 5.73 2.60
CA THR A 185 9.13 6.63 3.70
C THR A 185 7.90 7.07 4.47
N GLY A 186 8.01 7.23 5.79
CA GLY A 186 6.89 7.72 6.59
C GLY A 186 7.03 7.42 8.07
N HIS A 187 5.90 7.24 8.75
CA HIS A 187 5.90 7.03 10.19
C HIS A 187 4.74 6.16 10.70
N LEU A 188 4.94 5.52 11.86
CA LEU A 188 3.87 4.90 12.63
C LEU A 188 3.10 5.95 13.45
N GLN A 189 1.78 5.91 13.33
CA GLN A 189 0.83 6.71 14.09
C GLN A 189 -0.04 5.78 14.95
N ILE A 190 -0.23 6.16 16.23
CA ILE A 190 -1.08 5.41 17.16
C ILE A 190 -2.34 6.24 17.42
N TYR A 191 -3.49 5.67 17.08
CA TYR A 191 -4.81 6.23 17.31
C TYR A 191 -5.45 5.55 18.52
N THR A 192 -5.48 6.25 19.64
CA THR A 192 -6.27 5.84 20.81
C THR A 192 -7.66 6.45 20.71
N SER A 193 -8.72 5.63 20.73
CA SER A 193 -10.08 6.18 20.78
C SER A 193 -10.31 6.87 22.14
N VAL A 194 -10.51 8.19 22.11
CA VAL A 194 -10.92 8.97 23.29
C VAL A 194 -12.19 9.75 22.93
N PRO A 195 -13.32 9.54 23.61
CA PRO A 195 -13.55 8.51 24.63
C PRO A 195 -13.58 7.09 24.02
N PRO A 196 -13.23 6.04 24.79
CA PRO A 196 -13.30 4.66 24.32
C PRO A 196 -14.73 4.36 23.88
N ARG A 197 -14.92 3.98 22.61
CA ARG A 197 -16.21 3.48 22.13
C ARG A 197 -16.44 2.11 22.79
N VAL A 198 -17.23 2.10 23.86
CA VAL A 198 -17.59 0.85 24.56
C VAL A 198 -18.74 0.19 23.81
N LEU A 199 -18.41 -0.67 22.84
CA LEU A 199 -19.38 -1.59 22.25
C LEU A 199 -19.40 -2.87 23.09
N CYS A 200 -20.55 -3.19 23.69
CA CYS A 200 -20.76 -4.41 24.49
C CYS A 200 -19.74 -4.65 25.63
N GLY A 201 -19.18 -3.59 26.23
CA GLY A 201 -18.29 -3.70 27.39
C GLY A 201 -16.80 -3.95 27.08
N PHE A 202 -16.41 -3.99 25.80
CA PHE A 202 -15.01 -4.07 25.39
C PHE A 202 -14.46 -2.67 25.06
N ALA A 203 -13.30 -2.33 25.64
CA ALA A 203 -12.54 -1.17 25.21
C ALA A 203 -11.80 -1.53 23.91
N GLU A 204 -11.99 -0.74 22.85
CA GLU A 204 -11.24 -0.93 21.60
C GLU A 204 -9.74 -0.73 21.85
N PRO A 205 -8.87 -1.65 21.41
CA PRO A 205 -7.43 -1.47 21.50
C PRO A 205 -6.97 -0.28 20.64
N PRO A 206 -5.86 0.38 20.98
CA PRO A 206 -5.29 1.44 20.15
C PRO A 206 -4.98 0.92 18.75
N LEU A 207 -5.44 1.63 17.73
CA LEU A 207 -5.15 1.32 16.33
C LEU A 207 -3.76 1.89 15.99
N THR A 208 -2.83 1.04 15.56
CA THR A 208 -1.53 1.48 15.05
C THR A 208 -1.54 1.40 13.53
N CYS A 209 -1.17 2.48 12.87
CA CYS A 209 -1.11 2.58 11.41
C CYS A 209 0.25 3.12 10.97
N ALA A 210 0.80 2.57 9.89
CA ALA A 210 1.87 3.20 9.14
C ALA A 210 1.28 4.15 8.11
N VAL A 211 1.69 5.42 8.14
CA VAL A 211 1.42 6.39 7.08
C VAL A 211 2.68 6.47 6.23
N LEU A 212 2.59 6.05 4.97
CA LEU A 212 3.74 5.87 4.08
C LEU A 212 3.54 6.62 2.76
N MET A 213 4.57 7.33 2.33
CA MET A 213 4.78 7.77 0.95
C MET A 213 5.57 6.69 0.20
N CYS A 214 5.00 6.22 -0.91
CA CYS A 214 5.56 5.16 -1.74
C CYS A 214 5.96 5.71 -3.10
N GLU A 215 7.26 5.80 -3.35
CA GLU A 215 7.83 6.35 -4.58
C GLU A 215 8.39 5.22 -5.46
N PRO A 216 7.89 5.03 -6.69
CA PRO A 216 8.44 4.03 -7.59
C PRO A 216 9.82 4.43 -8.11
N ILE A 217 10.78 3.52 -8.02
CA ILE A 217 12.11 3.74 -8.56
C ILE A 217 12.06 3.71 -10.09
N ALA A 218 12.52 4.81 -10.72
CA ALA A 218 12.60 4.89 -12.17
C ALA A 218 13.64 3.91 -12.72
N HIS A 219 13.26 3.16 -13.76
CA HIS A 219 14.22 2.30 -14.43
C HIS A 219 15.17 3.16 -15.29
N PRO A 220 16.49 2.93 -15.27
CA PRO A 220 17.45 3.75 -16.02
C PRO A 220 17.16 3.84 -17.53
N SER A 221 16.57 2.81 -18.12
CA SER A 221 16.15 2.81 -19.54
C SER A 221 14.92 3.67 -19.85
N ASN A 222 14.21 4.15 -18.82
CA ASN A 222 12.98 4.94 -18.92
C ASN A 222 13.15 6.29 -18.19
N ILE A 223 14.37 6.83 -18.13
CA ILE A 223 14.59 8.18 -17.61
C ILE A 223 14.03 9.16 -18.66
N ASP A 224 12.77 9.54 -18.48
CA ASP A 224 12.04 10.46 -19.37
C ASP A 224 12.50 11.92 -19.16
N THR A 225 13.08 12.24 -18.00
CA THR A 225 13.59 13.57 -17.66
C THR A 225 15.09 13.68 -17.94
N PRO A 226 15.54 14.68 -18.74
CA PRO A 226 16.96 14.88 -18.96
C PRO A 226 17.67 15.15 -17.64
N LEU A 227 18.76 14.42 -17.38
CA LEU A 227 19.62 14.67 -16.22
C LEU A 227 20.18 16.08 -16.32
N ASP A 228 20.14 16.84 -15.22
CA ASP A 228 20.67 18.19 -15.17
C ASP A 228 22.21 18.21 -15.21
N SER A 229 22.81 19.40 -15.25
CA SER A 229 24.28 19.53 -15.22
C SER A 229 24.89 19.14 -13.88
N LYS A 230 24.08 18.89 -12.84
CA LYS A 230 24.53 18.51 -11.49
C LYS A 230 24.47 17.01 -11.23
N THR A 231 23.98 16.24 -12.19
CA THR A 231 23.82 14.79 -12.09
C THR A 231 24.63 14.11 -13.19
N PHE A 232 25.41 13.08 -12.87
CA PHE A 232 26.10 12.25 -13.86
C PHE A 232 25.66 10.79 -13.73
N LEU A 233 25.83 10.01 -14.80
CA LEU A 233 25.47 8.60 -14.84
C LEU A 233 26.72 7.72 -14.88
N SER A 234 26.73 6.67 -14.07
CA SER A 234 27.74 5.60 -14.12
C SER A 234 27.06 4.23 -14.20
N ARG A 235 27.77 3.24 -14.73
CA ARG A 235 27.34 1.84 -14.78
C ARG A 235 28.40 0.97 -14.14
N HIS A 236 27.97 -0.02 -13.38
CA HIS A 236 28.85 -0.89 -12.63
C HIS A 236 28.55 -2.35 -12.91
N SER A 237 29.54 -3.21 -12.72
CA SER A 237 29.34 -4.65 -12.56
C SER A 237 28.72 -4.95 -11.18
N MET A 238 28.27 -6.20 -10.97
CA MET A 238 27.67 -6.63 -9.70
C MET A 238 28.65 -6.59 -8.50
N ASP A 239 29.96 -6.52 -8.74
CA ASP A 239 30.97 -6.27 -7.70
C ASP A 239 31.32 -4.78 -7.57
N MET A 240 30.44 -3.90 -8.07
CA MET A 240 30.53 -2.44 -8.00
C MET A 240 31.79 -1.85 -8.64
N LYS A 241 32.29 -2.46 -9.71
CA LYS A 241 33.37 -1.87 -10.52
C LYS A 241 32.81 -1.07 -11.67
N PHE A 242 33.38 0.12 -11.92
CA PHE A 242 32.96 0.97 -13.02
C PHE A 242 33.16 0.26 -14.37
N THR A 243 32.11 0.24 -15.17
CA THR A 243 32.11 -0.24 -16.57
C THR A 243 31.83 0.89 -17.56
N TYR A 244 31.23 1.98 -17.08
CA TYR A 244 30.99 3.21 -17.82
C TYR A 244 30.83 4.37 -16.84
N CYS A 245 31.27 5.56 -17.21
CA CYS A 245 31.01 6.81 -16.51
C CYS A 245 30.91 7.95 -17.53
N ASP A 246 29.97 8.86 -17.32
CA ASP A 246 29.81 10.08 -18.14
C ASP A 246 30.94 11.08 -17.87
N ASP A 247 31.40 11.79 -18.92
CA ASP A 247 32.48 12.78 -18.88
C ASP A 247 32.20 13.93 -17.88
N ARG A 248 30.93 14.19 -17.57
CA ARG A 248 30.50 15.18 -16.56
C ARG A 248 31.11 14.94 -15.18
N VAL A 249 31.55 13.72 -14.86
CA VAL A 249 32.24 13.41 -13.61
C VAL A 249 33.51 14.27 -13.42
N THR A 250 34.12 14.72 -14.51
CA THR A 250 35.30 15.61 -14.50
C THR A 250 34.97 16.96 -13.89
N GLU A 251 33.85 17.57 -14.31
CA GLU A 251 33.42 18.87 -13.81
C GLU A 251 32.93 18.79 -12.35
N LEU A 252 32.20 17.72 -12.01
CA LEU A 252 31.55 17.59 -10.70
C LEU A 252 32.48 17.07 -9.59
N MET A 253 33.36 16.12 -9.93
CA MET A 253 34.13 15.36 -8.94
C MET A 253 35.65 15.44 -9.17
N GLY A 254 36.10 16.00 -10.31
CA GLY A 254 37.52 16.15 -10.63
C GLY A 254 38.22 14.87 -11.14
N TYR A 255 37.49 13.76 -11.30
CA TYR A 255 37.99 12.53 -11.91
C TYR A 255 37.67 12.50 -13.40
N THR A 256 38.55 11.92 -14.21
CA THR A 256 38.17 11.54 -15.58
C THR A 256 37.50 10.15 -15.56
N PRO A 257 36.66 9.80 -16.55
CA PRO A 257 36.12 8.45 -16.64
C PRO A 257 37.21 7.36 -16.63
N ASP A 258 38.34 7.60 -17.30
CA ASP A 258 39.46 6.67 -17.35
C ASP A 258 40.10 6.39 -15.97
N ASP A 259 40.04 7.35 -15.04
CA ASP A 259 40.50 7.16 -13.66
C ASP A 259 39.62 6.19 -12.86
N LEU A 260 38.37 6.01 -13.30
CA LEU A 260 37.34 5.26 -12.60
C LEU A 260 37.13 3.85 -13.18
N ILE A 261 37.18 3.70 -14.51
CA ILE A 261 36.87 2.43 -15.18
C ILE A 261 37.71 1.27 -14.61
N GLY A 262 37.03 0.17 -14.26
CA GLY A 262 37.62 -1.05 -13.71
C GLY A 262 37.92 -1.01 -12.22
N ARG A 263 37.87 0.17 -11.58
CA ARG A 263 38.03 0.30 -10.13
C ARG A 263 36.72 0.07 -9.39
N SER A 264 36.82 -0.37 -8.15
CA SER A 264 35.67 -0.56 -7.28
C SER A 264 35.19 0.80 -6.75
N VAL A 265 33.88 1.05 -6.74
CA VAL A 265 33.32 2.28 -6.16
C VAL A 265 33.63 2.40 -4.66
N TYR A 266 33.84 1.27 -3.98
CA TYR A 266 34.22 1.22 -2.57
C TYR A 266 35.57 1.89 -2.28
N ASP A 267 36.45 2.01 -3.27
CA ASP A 267 37.74 2.72 -3.12
C ASP A 267 37.55 4.24 -2.99
N PHE A 268 36.37 4.75 -3.36
CA PHE A 268 36.07 6.18 -3.42
C PHE A 268 35.09 6.64 -2.33
N TYR A 269 34.42 5.72 -1.64
CA TYR A 269 33.55 6.09 -0.54
C TYR A 269 34.35 6.58 0.67
N HIS A 270 33.77 7.57 1.34
CA HIS A 270 34.29 8.00 2.62
C HIS A 270 34.14 6.86 3.65
N ALA A 271 35.16 6.66 4.48
CA ALA A 271 35.20 5.53 5.40
C ALA A 271 33.98 5.49 6.36
N LEU A 272 33.46 6.66 6.76
CA LEU A 272 32.28 6.76 7.65
C LEU A 272 30.97 6.28 7.00
N ASP A 273 30.89 6.24 5.68
CA ASP A 273 29.68 5.84 4.95
C ASP A 273 29.75 4.39 4.43
N SER A 274 30.94 3.78 4.52
CA SER A 274 31.23 2.44 3.98
C SER A 274 30.27 1.37 4.50
N ASP A 275 29.96 1.37 5.80
CA ASP A 275 29.02 0.43 6.41
C ASP A 275 27.59 0.60 5.86
N GLY A 276 27.15 1.85 5.68
CA GLY A 276 25.82 2.17 5.15
C GLY A 276 25.67 1.67 3.72
N VAL A 277 26.62 2.03 2.86
CA VAL A 277 26.57 1.62 1.44
C VAL A 277 26.76 0.12 1.27
N THR A 278 27.61 -0.51 2.09
CA THR A 278 27.80 -1.97 2.04
C THR A 278 26.51 -2.69 2.40
N LYS A 279 25.79 -2.25 3.43
CA LYS A 279 24.47 -2.81 3.78
C LYS A 279 23.47 -2.63 2.62
N SER A 280 23.42 -1.45 2.01
CA SER A 280 22.53 -1.20 0.87
C SER A 280 22.86 -2.01 -0.38
N HIS A 281 24.10 -2.45 -0.58
CA HIS A 281 24.47 -3.30 -1.70
C HIS A 281 24.16 -4.79 -1.46
N HIS A 282 24.17 -5.25 -0.20
CA HIS A 282 23.93 -6.65 0.14
C HIS A 282 22.46 -7.00 0.41
N ASN A 283 21.63 -5.99 0.72
CA ASN A 283 20.18 -6.12 0.87
C ASN A 283 19.47 -6.01 -0.48
#